data_AF-A0A2P4SXB7-F1
#
_entry.id   AF-A0A2P4SXB7-F1
#
_cell.length_a   1.000
_cell.length_b   1.000
_cell.length_c   1.000
_cell.angle_alpha   90.00
_cell.angle_beta   90.00
_cell.angle_gamma   90.00
#
_symmetry.space_group_name_H-M   'P 1'
#
loop_
_entity.id
_entity.type
_entity.pdbx_description
1 polymer ?
#
loop_
_entity_poly.entity_id
_entity_poly.type
_entity_poly.pdbx_seq_one_letter_code
_entity_poly.pdbx_strand_id
1 'polypeptide(L)'
;MALTSWPTASSSSRLPLLVFAEVIDQNQYPQGDEKIRSDDPYHSEALWPVAAIEVYTSKEVYAVNGTNLRLKCTFSSSSPISPLLSVTWNFQPEDLSSHEPVFYYLKEPYTPSAGRFKGRVTWDGNIEHYDASIVIWDIQTTDNGTFTCQVKNPRDIDGTIGEVRLRVVQKVSFSEIHFLAIAIGSACGLMIIVVTLVIICRHRRKKQQEKTIEVADTELSREKEKLKNIGEKEITPLED
;
A
#
# COMPACT_ATOMS: atom_id res chain seq x y z
N MET A 1 -48.31 65.91 -28.98
CA MET A 1 -47.04 66.25 -29.67
C MET A 1 -46.06 66.62 -28.57
N ALA A 2 -44.87 66.03 -28.38
CA ALA A 2 -44.06 65.18 -29.23
C ALA A 2 -43.45 64.03 -28.39
N LEU A 3 -43.17 62.95 -29.11
CA LEU A 3 -42.44 61.75 -28.70
C LEU A 3 -40.97 62.09 -28.49
N THR A 4 -40.29 61.41 -27.56
CA THR A 4 -39.07 60.63 -27.88
C THR A 4 -38.73 59.67 -26.73
N SER A 5 -38.70 58.40 -27.12
CA SER A 5 -38.20 57.23 -26.43
C SER A 5 -36.72 57.35 -26.03
N TRP A 6 -36.37 56.87 -24.84
CA TRP A 6 -34.99 56.54 -24.48
C TRP A 6 -34.83 55.01 -24.45
N PRO A 7 -33.74 54.46 -25.02
CA PRO A 7 -33.56 53.03 -25.18
C PRO A 7 -33.07 52.36 -23.89
N THR A 8 -33.64 51.19 -23.61
CA THR A 8 -33.09 50.13 -22.76
C THR A 8 -31.77 49.63 -23.35
N ALA A 9 -30.66 49.89 -22.66
CA ALA A 9 -29.38 49.26 -22.93
C ALA A 9 -29.26 47.98 -22.09
N SER A 10 -29.50 46.85 -22.76
CA SER A 10 -28.99 45.53 -22.37
C SER A 10 -27.46 45.54 -22.52
N SER A 11 -26.74 45.15 -21.48
CA SER A 11 -25.36 44.69 -21.63
C SER A 11 -25.18 43.38 -20.88
N SER A 12 -25.26 42.30 -21.66
CA SER A 12 -24.67 41.01 -21.37
C SER A 12 -23.18 41.08 -21.72
N SER A 13 -22.31 40.84 -20.74
CA SER A 13 -20.94 40.38 -20.95
C SER A 13 -20.50 39.61 -19.71
N ARG A 14 -20.66 38.28 -19.73
CA ARG A 14 -19.54 37.33 -19.83
C ARG A 14 -18.32 37.78 -19.01
N LEU A 15 -18.22 37.25 -17.80
CA LEU A 15 -16.97 37.10 -17.07
C LEU A 15 -16.13 36.02 -17.76
N PRO A 16 -14.94 36.31 -18.29
CA PRO A 16 -13.96 35.30 -18.60
C PRO A 16 -13.03 35.10 -17.40
N LEU A 17 -12.84 33.82 -17.06
CA LEU A 17 -11.63 33.27 -16.47
C LEU A 17 -10.39 34.08 -16.90
N LEU A 18 -9.57 34.52 -15.95
CA LEU A 18 -8.12 34.79 -16.07
C LEU A 18 -7.64 35.49 -14.79
N VAL A 19 -7.31 34.72 -13.75
CA VAL A 19 -6.37 35.17 -12.70
C VAL A 19 -5.41 34.03 -12.42
N PHE A 20 -4.56 33.76 -13.41
CA PHE A 20 -3.27 33.09 -13.27
C PHE A 20 -2.35 33.66 -14.33
N ALA A 21 -1.06 33.79 -13.98
CA ALA A 21 0.04 34.40 -14.71
C ALA A 21 0.17 35.92 -14.56
N GLU A 22 0.89 36.33 -13.51
CA GLU A 22 1.70 37.55 -13.57
C GLU A 22 3.16 37.12 -13.49
N VAL A 23 3.84 37.25 -14.63
CA VAL A 23 5.26 36.96 -14.86
C VAL A 23 6.01 38.29 -14.78
N ILE A 24 6.93 38.35 -13.82
CA ILE A 24 8.24 39.02 -13.81
C ILE A 24 8.32 40.36 -14.57
N ASP A 25 8.23 41.46 -13.83
CA ASP A 25 8.78 42.75 -14.23
C ASP A 25 10.29 42.78 -13.90
N GLN A 26 11.13 42.52 -14.92
CA GLN A 26 12.56 42.84 -14.90
C GLN A 26 12.75 44.23 -15.50
N ASN A 27 12.78 45.27 -14.67
CA ASN A 27 13.66 46.45 -14.80
C ASN A 27 13.15 47.61 -13.93
N GLN A 28 13.74 47.81 -12.75
CA GLN A 28 14.10 49.16 -12.28
C GLN A 28 14.96 49.06 -10.99
N TYR A 29 16.27 49.26 -11.08
CA TYR A 29 17.08 49.75 -9.95
C TYR A 29 17.96 50.89 -10.47
N PRO A 30 18.00 52.07 -9.82
CA PRO A 30 18.72 53.22 -10.36
C PRO A 30 20.22 53.06 -10.12
N GLN A 31 20.99 53.43 -11.14
CA GLN A 31 22.45 53.43 -11.13
C GLN A 31 22.94 54.70 -10.44
N GLY A 32 23.43 54.57 -9.21
CA GLY A 32 24.10 55.64 -8.45
C GLY A 32 25.60 55.41 -8.45
N ASP A 33 26.34 56.34 -9.06
CA ASP A 33 27.80 56.37 -9.05
C ASP A 33 28.33 56.83 -7.67
N GLU A 34 28.59 55.89 -6.76
CA GLU A 34 29.29 56.19 -5.50
C GLU A 34 30.80 55.98 -5.69
N LYS A 35 31.53 57.09 -5.71
CA LYS A 35 32.99 57.18 -5.85
C LYS A 35 33.69 56.58 -4.62
N ILE A 36 34.33 55.43 -4.77
CA ILE A 36 35.09 54.76 -3.72
C ILE A 36 36.25 55.65 -3.26
N ARG A 37 36.11 56.27 -2.09
CA ARG A 37 37.22 56.85 -1.32
C ARG A 37 37.69 55.75 -0.37
N SER A 38 38.84 55.16 -0.72
CA SER A 38 39.58 54.22 0.10
C SER A 38 39.97 54.91 1.41
N ASP A 39 39.44 54.46 2.54
CA ASP A 39 40.06 54.44 3.88
C ASP A 39 38.96 54.19 4.95
N ASP A 40 38.59 52.93 5.19
CA ASP A 40 37.87 52.50 6.41
C ASP A 40 38.29 51.06 6.79
N PRO A 41 38.90 50.82 7.98
CA PRO A 41 39.53 49.53 8.31
C PRO A 41 38.60 48.53 9.03
N TYR A 42 37.28 48.55 8.79
CA TYR A 42 36.33 47.70 9.52
C TYR A 42 35.22 47.03 8.70
N HIS A 43 35.39 46.85 7.38
CA HIS A 43 34.52 45.90 6.66
C HIS A 43 35.21 44.55 6.48
N SER A 44 35.11 43.71 7.52
CA SER A 44 35.29 42.27 7.33
C SER A 44 34.11 41.76 6.50
N GLU A 45 34.32 41.54 5.20
CA GLU A 45 33.44 40.71 4.39
C GLU A 45 33.54 39.27 4.92
N ALA A 46 32.69 38.94 5.90
CA ALA A 46 32.44 37.54 6.24
C ALA A 46 31.65 36.94 5.08
N LEU A 47 32.36 36.26 4.17
CA LEU A 47 31.75 35.32 3.21
C LEU A 47 31.12 34.19 4.02
N TRP A 48 29.84 34.32 4.37
CA TRP A 48 29.08 33.20 4.89
C TRP A 48 29.00 32.15 3.77
N PRO A 49 29.38 30.89 4.02
CA PRO A 49 29.17 29.84 3.03
C PRO A 49 27.68 29.77 2.76
N VAL A 50 27.29 30.13 1.53
CA VAL A 50 25.91 30.01 1.08
C VAL A 50 25.69 28.52 0.81
N ALA A 51 25.18 27.79 1.79
CA ALA A 51 24.80 26.40 1.58
C ALA A 51 23.30 26.31 1.29
N ALA A 52 22.96 25.38 0.39
CA ALA A 52 21.59 25.07 0.06
C ALA A 52 20.99 24.13 1.11
N ILE A 53 19.67 24.15 1.24
CA ILE A 53 18.97 23.12 2.02
C ILE A 53 19.11 21.76 1.33
N GLU A 54 19.43 20.74 2.12
CA GLU A 54 19.38 19.35 1.67
C GLU A 54 18.21 18.63 2.33
N VAL A 55 17.34 18.01 1.53
CA VAL A 55 16.21 17.21 2.01
C VAL A 55 16.51 15.72 1.85
N TYR A 56 16.28 14.97 2.93
CA TYR A 56 16.45 13.52 2.99
C TYR A 56 15.11 12.84 3.20
N THR A 57 14.82 11.87 2.33
CA THR A 57 13.59 11.09 2.37
C THR A 57 13.80 9.68 1.82
N SER A 58 12.82 8.81 2.02
CA SER A 58 12.81 7.47 1.42
C SER A 58 12.38 7.54 -0.05
N LYS A 59 13.15 6.93 -0.96
CA LYS A 59 12.83 6.92 -2.39
C LYS A 59 11.48 6.26 -2.71
N GLU A 60 11.18 5.16 -2.04
CA GLU A 60 9.94 4.41 -2.20
C GLU A 60 9.48 3.83 -0.87
N VAL A 61 8.17 3.83 -0.63
CA VAL A 61 7.53 3.31 0.58
C VAL A 61 6.28 2.51 0.20
N TYR A 62 6.01 1.47 0.97
CA TYR A 62 4.85 0.61 0.77
C TYR A 62 3.90 0.76 1.96
N ALA A 63 2.61 0.93 1.67
CA ALA A 63 1.58 0.99 2.69
C ALA A 63 0.41 0.07 2.33
N VAL A 64 -0.21 -0.50 3.35
CA VAL A 64 -1.38 -1.35 3.18
C VAL A 64 -2.63 -0.46 3.14
N ASN A 65 -3.55 -0.74 2.23
CA ASN A 65 -4.83 -0.03 2.17
C ASN A 65 -5.55 -0.06 3.54
N GLY A 66 -6.01 1.10 4.01
CA GLY A 66 -6.67 1.32 5.31
C GLY A 66 -5.72 1.48 6.50
N THR A 67 -4.40 1.54 6.29
CA THR A 67 -3.41 1.81 7.35
C THR A 67 -2.93 3.26 7.35
N ASN A 68 -2.25 3.68 8.40
CA ASN A 68 -1.66 5.00 8.49
C ASN A 68 -0.19 4.93 8.09
N LEU A 69 0.29 5.94 7.37
CA LEU A 69 1.67 6.01 6.90
C LEU A 69 2.32 7.31 7.33
N ARG A 70 3.49 7.21 7.97
CA ARG A 70 4.38 8.34 8.21
C ARG A 70 5.29 8.54 7.01
N LEU A 71 5.16 9.67 6.33
CA LEU A 71 6.11 10.09 5.31
C LEU A 71 7.24 10.85 5.98
N LYS A 72 8.40 10.20 6.08
CA LYS A 72 9.58 10.79 6.73
C LYS A 72 10.23 11.81 5.80
N CYS A 73 10.40 13.05 6.27
CA CYS A 73 11.20 14.06 5.60
C CYS A 73 12.07 14.76 6.64
N THR A 74 13.38 14.67 6.50
CA THR A 74 14.34 15.38 7.36
C THR A 74 15.19 16.28 6.49
N PHE A 75 15.71 17.37 7.04
CA PHE A 75 16.52 18.30 6.26
C PHE A 75 17.80 18.69 6.98
N SER A 76 18.73 19.29 6.24
CA SER A 76 19.93 19.94 6.77
C SER A 76 19.99 21.36 6.21
N SER A 77 20.42 22.30 7.05
CA SER A 77 20.55 23.70 6.70
C SER A 77 21.84 24.26 7.33
N SER A 78 22.59 25.05 6.57
CA SER A 78 23.76 25.78 7.06
C SER A 78 23.40 27.02 7.84
N SER A 79 22.21 27.56 7.62
CA SER A 79 21.71 28.73 8.33
C SER A 79 20.92 28.30 9.57
N PRO A 80 20.89 29.14 10.62
CA PRO A 80 19.93 28.95 11.69
C PRO A 80 18.50 28.88 11.16
N ILE A 81 17.69 28.03 11.76
CA ILE A 81 16.28 27.88 11.43
C ILE A 81 15.56 29.22 11.66
N SER A 82 15.02 29.80 10.58
CA SER A 82 14.25 31.03 10.64
C SER A 82 12.80 30.78 11.09
N PRO A 83 12.16 31.71 11.83
CA PRO A 83 10.71 31.69 12.06
C PRO A 83 9.86 31.79 10.79
N LEU A 84 10.49 32.14 9.66
CA LEU A 84 9.87 32.19 8.33
C LEU A 84 10.14 30.92 7.51
N LEU A 85 10.73 29.89 8.10
CA LEU A 85 10.89 28.60 7.44
C LEU A 85 9.51 28.05 7.07
N SER A 86 9.41 27.55 5.84
CA SER A 86 8.20 26.89 5.35
C SER A 86 8.50 25.47 4.87
N VAL A 87 7.50 24.61 5.04
CA VAL A 87 7.49 23.25 4.50
C VAL A 87 6.25 23.10 3.65
N THR A 88 6.43 22.59 2.44
CA THR A 88 5.33 22.29 1.53
C THR A 88 5.39 20.82 1.15
N TRP A 89 4.28 20.11 1.37
CA TRP A 89 4.06 18.78 0.83
C TRP A 89 3.06 18.83 -0.31
N ASN A 90 3.44 18.28 -1.46
CA ASN A 90 2.57 18.10 -2.63
C ASN A 90 2.53 16.63 -3.05
N PHE A 91 1.45 16.24 -3.70
CA PHE A 91 1.22 14.91 -4.24
C PHE A 91 1.06 14.98 -5.75
N GLN A 92 1.74 14.08 -6.45
CA GLN A 92 1.65 13.88 -7.88
C GLN A 92 1.13 12.46 -8.14
N PRO A 93 -0.11 12.31 -8.62
CA PRO A 93 -0.64 11.02 -9.04
C PRO A 93 0.19 10.35 -10.15
N GLU A 94 0.17 9.02 -10.20
CA GLU A 94 0.91 8.24 -11.21
C GLU A 94 0.36 8.41 -12.64
N ASP A 95 -0.91 8.81 -12.77
CA ASP A 95 -1.54 9.15 -14.05
C ASP A 95 -1.12 10.53 -14.60
N LEU A 96 -0.16 11.20 -13.94
CA LEU A 96 0.37 12.51 -14.31
C LEU A 96 -0.68 13.62 -14.36
N SER A 97 -1.79 13.46 -13.63
CA SER A 97 -2.74 14.55 -13.38
C SER A 97 -2.09 15.69 -12.56
N SER A 98 -2.77 16.82 -12.38
CA SER A 98 -2.16 18.01 -11.74
C SER A 98 -1.68 17.72 -10.30
N HIS A 99 -0.59 18.37 -9.87
CA HIS A 99 -0.11 18.32 -8.49
C HIS A 99 -1.19 18.79 -7.50
N GLU A 100 -1.39 18.04 -6.42
CA GLU A 100 -2.36 18.33 -5.36
C GLU A 100 -1.65 18.75 -4.07
N PRO A 101 -2.11 19.80 -3.37
CA PRO A 101 -1.54 20.18 -2.08
C PRO A 101 -1.90 19.17 -0.99
N VAL A 102 -0.91 18.75 -0.19
CA VAL A 102 -1.07 17.75 0.87
C VAL A 102 -0.97 18.40 2.25
N PHE A 103 0.01 19.28 2.44
CA PHE A 103 0.26 19.93 3.72
C PHE A 103 1.11 21.18 3.54
N TYR A 104 0.91 22.17 4.40
CA TYR A 104 1.75 23.35 4.46
C TYR A 104 2.09 23.69 5.91
N TYR A 105 3.33 24.08 6.17
CA TYR A 105 3.75 24.58 7.48
C TYR A 105 4.40 25.95 7.30
N LEU A 106 3.96 26.91 8.11
CA LEU A 106 4.63 28.20 8.28
C LEU A 106 4.29 28.73 9.67
N LYS A 107 5.25 28.67 10.60
CA LYS A 107 5.06 28.92 12.05
C LYS A 107 4.10 27.94 12.75
N GLU A 108 3.04 27.55 12.08
CA GLU A 108 2.05 26.58 12.51
C GLU A 108 1.68 25.64 11.34
N PRO A 109 1.17 24.43 11.66
CA PRO A 109 0.69 23.47 10.67
C PRO A 109 -0.64 23.88 10.03
N TYR A 110 -0.71 23.83 8.70
CA TYR A 110 -1.91 24.08 7.91
C TYR A 110 -2.27 22.83 7.10
N THR A 111 -3.46 22.29 7.36
CA THR A 111 -4.04 21.20 6.58
C THR A 111 -4.82 21.72 5.36
N PRO A 112 -4.88 20.96 4.25
CA PRO A 112 -5.64 21.34 3.08
C PRO A 112 -7.14 21.46 3.40
N SER A 113 -7.77 22.53 2.90
CA SER A 113 -9.20 22.82 3.12
C SER A 113 -10.15 22.04 2.18
N ALA A 114 -9.58 21.49 1.09
CA ALA A 114 -10.26 20.74 0.04
C ALA A 114 -9.34 19.65 -0.53
N GLY A 115 -9.85 18.81 -1.44
CA GLY A 115 -9.09 17.74 -2.08
C GLY A 115 -9.03 16.44 -1.27
N ARG A 116 -8.32 15.44 -1.80
CA ARG A 116 -8.33 14.05 -1.29
C ARG A 116 -7.69 13.88 0.07
N PHE A 117 -6.83 14.80 0.48
CA PHE A 117 -6.06 14.73 1.74
C PHE A 117 -6.71 15.52 2.88
N LYS A 118 -7.83 16.19 2.63
CA LYS A 118 -8.59 16.93 3.64
C LYS A 118 -8.95 16.00 4.82
N GLY A 119 -8.55 16.39 6.03
CA GLY A 119 -8.84 15.65 7.26
C GLY A 119 -8.11 14.33 7.42
N ARG A 120 -7.21 13.97 6.48
CA ARG A 120 -6.42 12.73 6.52
C ARG A 120 -4.94 12.96 6.74
N VAL A 121 -4.48 14.20 6.93
CA VAL A 121 -3.05 14.50 7.09
C VAL A 121 -2.82 15.27 8.37
N THR A 122 -1.81 14.86 9.15
CA THR A 122 -1.39 15.53 10.38
C THR A 122 0.12 15.77 10.37
N TRP A 123 0.53 16.84 11.05
CA TRP A 123 1.93 17.11 11.32
C TRP A 123 2.51 16.10 12.31
N ASP A 124 3.70 15.59 12.02
CA ASP A 124 4.46 14.71 12.92
C ASP A 124 5.95 15.08 12.99
N GLY A 125 6.31 16.22 12.40
CA GLY A 125 7.67 16.73 12.39
C GLY A 125 8.02 17.55 13.63
N ASN A 126 9.30 17.87 13.76
CA ASN A 126 9.81 18.85 14.70
C ASN A 126 10.87 19.69 13.98
N ILE A 127 10.51 20.92 13.65
CA ILE A 127 11.36 21.85 12.90
C ILE A 127 12.66 22.17 13.66
N GLU A 128 12.63 22.22 15.00
CA GLU A 128 13.82 22.46 15.84
C GLU A 128 14.81 21.28 15.78
N HIS A 129 14.34 20.11 15.35
CA HIS A 129 15.13 18.91 15.14
C HIS A 129 15.21 18.52 13.66
N TYR A 130 15.00 19.50 12.77
CA TYR A 130 15.11 19.33 11.32
C TYR A 130 14.25 18.20 10.74
N ASP A 131 13.10 17.93 11.37
CA ASP A 131 12.13 16.93 10.93
C ASP A 131 10.87 17.63 10.42
N ALA A 132 10.53 17.36 9.16
CA ALA A 132 9.42 17.90 8.40
C ALA A 132 8.37 16.82 8.02
N SER A 133 8.34 15.72 8.77
CA SER A 133 7.50 14.56 8.49
C SER A 133 6.00 14.82 8.71
N ILE A 134 5.18 14.10 7.94
CA ILE A 134 3.72 14.09 8.09
C ILE A 134 3.21 12.66 8.22
N VAL A 135 2.01 12.52 8.78
CA VAL A 135 1.27 11.25 8.79
C VAL A 135 0.04 11.39 7.92
N ILE A 136 -0.14 10.44 7.01
CA ILE A 136 -1.35 10.26 6.22
C ILE A 136 -2.14 9.12 6.84
N TRP A 137 -3.38 9.42 7.23
CA TRP A 137 -4.34 8.51 7.83
C TRP A 137 -5.18 7.83 6.76
N ASP A 138 -5.57 6.59 7.02
CA ASP A 138 -6.45 5.81 6.14
C ASP A 138 -5.98 5.85 4.68
N ILE A 139 -4.81 5.25 4.41
CA ILE A 139 -4.22 5.18 3.08
C ILE A 139 -5.15 4.45 2.13
N GLN A 140 -5.47 5.06 1.00
CA GLN A 140 -6.35 4.50 -0.02
C GLN A 140 -5.56 4.10 -1.26
N THR A 141 -6.09 3.18 -2.08
CA THR A 141 -5.44 2.78 -3.34
C THR A 141 -5.25 3.94 -4.32
N THR A 142 -6.09 4.98 -4.22
CA THR A 142 -5.98 6.22 -5.01
C THR A 142 -4.83 7.11 -4.57
N ASP A 143 -4.22 6.86 -3.41
CA ASP A 143 -3.06 7.61 -2.91
C ASP A 143 -1.73 7.10 -3.51
N ASN A 144 -1.77 6.13 -4.43
CA ASN A 144 -0.59 5.68 -5.18
C ASN A 144 -0.07 6.83 -6.07
N GLY A 145 1.20 7.19 -5.88
CA GLY A 145 1.82 8.31 -6.57
C GLY A 145 3.09 8.78 -5.86
N THR A 146 3.52 10.00 -6.18
CA THR A 146 4.75 10.59 -5.64
C THR A 146 4.42 11.77 -4.73
N PHE A 147 4.88 11.71 -3.49
CA PHE A 147 4.86 12.83 -2.57
C PHE A 147 6.17 13.61 -2.64
N THR A 148 6.09 14.92 -2.57
CA THR A 148 7.26 15.82 -2.60
C THR A 148 7.29 16.68 -1.35
N CYS A 149 8.43 16.71 -0.68
CA CYS A 149 8.71 17.54 0.49
C CYS A 149 9.68 18.65 0.07
N GLN A 150 9.22 19.90 0.18
CA GLN A 150 10.02 21.09 -0.11
C GLN A 150 10.18 21.90 1.17
N VAL A 151 11.42 22.15 1.58
CA VAL A 151 11.74 22.96 2.76
C VAL A 151 12.44 24.23 2.29
N LYS A 152 11.94 25.39 2.70
CA LYS A 152 12.53 26.69 2.37
C LYS A 152 12.83 27.46 3.65
N ASN A 153 14.11 27.78 3.85
CA ASN A 153 14.59 28.68 4.90
C ASN A 153 15.12 29.95 4.21
N PRO A 154 14.54 31.15 4.43
CA PRO A 154 14.83 32.34 3.61
C PRO A 154 16.30 32.80 3.51
N ARG A 155 17.18 32.35 4.41
CA ARG A 155 18.62 32.67 4.35
C ARG A 155 19.43 31.68 3.53
N ASP A 156 18.86 30.52 3.22
CA ASP A 156 19.47 29.51 2.36
C ASP A 156 19.03 29.70 0.91
N ILE A 157 19.85 29.24 -0.03
CA ILE A 157 19.42 29.07 -1.42
C ILE A 157 18.36 27.96 -1.48
N ASP A 158 17.41 28.07 -2.42
CA ASP A 158 16.43 27.03 -2.69
C ASP A 158 17.08 25.64 -2.73
N GLY A 159 16.61 24.77 -1.85
CA GLY A 159 17.19 23.46 -1.58
C GLY A 159 16.72 22.35 -2.50
N THR A 160 17.21 21.13 -2.26
CA THR A 160 16.76 19.94 -2.96
C THR A 160 15.32 19.57 -2.59
N ILE A 161 14.57 19.00 -3.54
CA ILE A 161 13.21 18.50 -3.32
C ILE A 161 13.30 17.03 -2.94
N GLY A 162 12.74 16.67 -1.78
CA GLY A 162 12.64 15.27 -1.39
C GLY A 162 11.45 14.60 -2.06
N GLU A 163 11.68 13.53 -2.84
CA GLU A 163 10.61 12.76 -3.50
C GLU A 163 10.43 11.38 -2.88
N VAL A 164 9.17 10.99 -2.64
CA VAL A 164 8.77 9.70 -2.07
C VAL A 164 7.71 9.06 -2.94
N ARG A 165 8.02 7.90 -3.52
CA ARG A 165 7.03 7.10 -4.25
C ARG A 165 6.25 6.23 -3.27
N LEU A 166 4.95 6.45 -3.15
CA LEU A 166 4.06 5.60 -2.34
C LEU A 166 3.46 4.50 -3.21
N ARG A 167 3.65 3.25 -2.82
CA ARG A 167 2.99 2.07 -3.38
C ARG A 167 1.96 1.51 -2.41
N VAL A 168 0.70 1.51 -2.80
CA VAL A 168 -0.39 0.98 -1.96
C VAL A 168 -0.67 -0.47 -2.31
N VAL A 169 -0.53 -1.36 -1.32
CA VAL A 169 -0.79 -2.79 -1.44
C VAL A 169 -2.09 -3.16 -0.74
N GLN A 170 -2.76 -4.20 -1.24
CA GLN A 170 -3.98 -4.70 -0.60
C GLN A 170 -3.65 -5.65 0.55
N LYS A 171 -4.43 -5.55 1.64
CA LYS A 171 -4.38 -6.52 2.72
C LYS A 171 -5.06 -7.80 2.25
N VAL A 172 -4.31 -8.86 2.00
CA VAL A 172 -4.91 -10.20 1.93
C VAL A 172 -5.25 -10.62 3.36
N SER A 173 -6.53 -10.90 3.61
CA SER A 173 -6.93 -11.36 4.93
C SER A 173 -6.43 -12.80 5.07
N PHE A 174 -5.49 -13.04 5.99
CA PHE A 174 -5.00 -14.40 6.26
C PHE A 174 -6.16 -15.34 6.61
N SER A 175 -7.26 -14.82 7.16
CA SER A 175 -8.47 -15.58 7.43
C SER A 175 -9.01 -16.29 6.19
N GLU A 176 -9.11 -15.62 5.03
CA GLU A 176 -9.60 -16.24 3.79
C GLU A 176 -8.67 -17.34 3.29
N ILE A 177 -7.35 -17.09 3.34
CA ILE A 177 -6.35 -18.08 2.92
C ILE A 177 -6.38 -19.30 3.86
N HIS A 178 -6.51 -19.09 5.17
CA HIS A 178 -6.63 -20.18 6.14
C HIS A 178 -7.91 -20.99 5.96
N PHE A 179 -9.06 -20.35 5.74
CA PHE A 179 -10.31 -21.06 5.47
C PHE A 179 -10.24 -21.90 4.20
N LEU A 180 -9.65 -21.36 3.12
CA LEU A 180 -9.45 -22.11 1.87
C LEU A 180 -8.48 -23.28 2.06
N ALA A 181 -7.37 -23.08 2.77
CA ALA A 181 -6.40 -24.13 3.05
C ALA A 181 -7.01 -25.26 3.90
N ILE A 182 -7.79 -24.92 4.93
CA ILE A 182 -8.48 -25.92 5.77
C ILE A 182 -9.53 -26.67 4.96
N ALA A 183 -10.31 -25.99 4.11
CA ALA A 183 -11.33 -26.63 3.29
C ALA A 183 -10.71 -27.65 2.31
N ILE A 184 -9.66 -27.26 1.60
CA ILE A 184 -8.95 -28.14 0.66
C ILE A 184 -8.27 -29.29 1.42
N GLY A 185 -7.60 -29.00 2.53
CA GLY A 185 -6.95 -29.99 3.37
C GLY A 185 -7.92 -31.04 3.92
N SER A 186 -9.10 -30.60 4.37
CA SER A 186 -10.18 -31.48 4.85
C SER A 186 -10.71 -32.38 3.73
N ALA A 187 -11.00 -31.83 2.56
CA ALA A 187 -11.51 -32.61 1.43
C ALA A 187 -10.51 -33.70 0.98
N CYS A 188 -9.23 -33.32 0.82
CA CYS A 188 -8.16 -34.25 0.47
C CYS A 188 -7.95 -35.31 1.56
N GLY A 189 -7.95 -34.91 2.83
CA GLY A 189 -7.81 -35.82 3.96
C GLY A 189 -8.93 -36.85 4.04
N LEU A 190 -10.19 -36.40 3.89
CA LEU A 190 -11.36 -37.30 3.88
C LEU A 190 -11.31 -38.28 2.71
N MET A 191 -10.92 -37.83 1.51
CA MET A 191 -10.77 -38.72 0.36
C MET A 191 -9.73 -39.81 0.59
N ILE A 192 -8.56 -39.45 1.15
CA ILE A 192 -7.51 -40.43 1.48
C ILE A 192 -8.00 -41.43 2.53
N ILE A 193 -8.73 -40.97 3.56
CA ILE A 193 -9.33 -41.82 4.60
C ILE A 193 -10.34 -42.80 4.00
N VAL A 194 -11.23 -42.33 3.13
CA VAL A 194 -12.24 -43.20 2.48
C VAL A 194 -11.55 -44.26 1.62
N VAL A 195 -10.54 -43.89 0.83
CA VAL A 195 -9.79 -44.83 -0.01
C VAL A 195 -9.07 -45.88 0.84
N THR A 196 -8.39 -45.46 1.92
CA THR A 196 -7.74 -46.41 2.83
C THR A 196 -8.75 -47.34 3.50
N LEU A 197 -9.90 -46.85 3.96
CA LEU A 197 -10.97 -47.68 4.50
C LEU A 197 -11.50 -48.68 3.46
N VAL A 198 -11.74 -48.26 2.21
CA VAL A 198 -12.19 -49.15 1.13
C VAL A 198 -11.16 -50.24 0.83
N ILE A 199 -9.87 -49.89 0.78
CA ILE A 199 -8.78 -50.86 0.57
C ILE A 199 -8.74 -51.86 1.73
N ILE A 200 -8.80 -51.39 2.98
CA ILE A 200 -8.82 -52.25 4.17
C ILE A 200 -10.07 -53.16 4.15
N CYS A 201 -11.25 -52.61 3.86
CA CYS A 201 -12.49 -53.38 3.75
C CYS A 201 -12.39 -54.45 2.65
N ARG A 202 -11.86 -54.11 1.46
CA ARG A 202 -11.65 -55.07 0.38
C ARG A 202 -10.68 -56.17 0.79
N HIS A 203 -9.57 -55.83 1.43
CA HIS A 203 -8.62 -56.80 1.94
C HIS A 203 -9.23 -57.73 2.99
N ARG A 204 -9.99 -57.17 3.94
CA ARG A 204 -10.69 -57.96 4.96
C ARG A 204 -11.75 -58.86 4.34
N ARG A 205 -12.53 -58.37 3.36
CA ARG A 205 -13.53 -59.17 2.65
C ARG A 205 -12.88 -60.31 1.86
N LYS A 206 -11.79 -60.04 1.14
CA LYS A 206 -11.04 -61.07 0.42
C LYS A 206 -10.50 -62.14 1.38
N LYS A 207 -9.88 -61.73 2.49
CA LYS A 207 -9.38 -62.65 3.53
C LYS A 207 -10.50 -63.46 4.20
N GLN A 208 -11.69 -62.88 4.37
CA GLN A 208 -12.85 -63.63 4.90
C GLN A 208 -13.38 -64.64 3.87
N GLN A 209 -13.42 -64.27 2.59
CA GLN A 209 -13.88 -65.16 1.52
C GLN A 209 -12.97 -66.38 1.36
N GLU A 210 -11.65 -66.19 1.44
CA GLU A 210 -10.67 -67.30 1.46
C GLU A 210 -10.96 -68.29 2.60
N LYS A 211 -11.25 -67.79 3.81
CA LYS A 211 -11.61 -68.64 4.96
C LYS A 211 -12.95 -69.37 4.80
N THR A 212 -13.97 -68.70 4.27
CA THR A 212 -15.29 -69.34 4.06
C THR A 212 -15.20 -70.46 3.02
N ILE A 213 -14.40 -70.26 1.96
CA ILE A 213 -14.16 -71.28 0.93
C ILE A 213 -13.39 -72.47 1.54
N GLU A 214 -12.34 -72.21 2.33
CA GLU A 214 -11.55 -73.26 2.99
C GLU A 214 -12.40 -74.11 3.96
N VAL A 215 -13.30 -73.49 4.72
CA VAL A 215 -14.25 -74.19 5.60
C VAL A 215 -15.25 -75.03 4.80
N ALA A 216 -15.77 -74.51 3.68
CA ALA A 216 -16.72 -75.21 2.83
C ALA A 216 -16.10 -76.45 2.16
N ASP A 217 -14.85 -76.35 1.66
CA ASP A 217 -14.11 -77.48 1.09
C ASP A 217 -13.80 -78.55 2.16
N THR A 218 -13.51 -78.13 3.40
CA THR A 218 -13.25 -79.03 4.53
C THR A 218 -14.50 -79.82 4.92
N GLU A 219 -15.67 -79.17 5.00
CA GLU A 219 -16.95 -79.85 5.29
C GLU A 219 -17.34 -80.81 4.16
N LEU A 220 -17.19 -80.41 2.89
CA LEU A 220 -17.48 -81.27 1.74
C LEU A 220 -16.60 -82.53 1.72
N SER A 221 -15.31 -82.38 2.05
CA SER A 221 -14.36 -83.50 2.13
C SER A 221 -14.75 -84.49 3.23
N ARG A 222 -15.16 -83.97 4.39
CA ARG A 222 -15.64 -84.78 5.52
C ARG A 222 -16.95 -85.51 5.19
N GLU A 223 -17.88 -84.87 4.48
CA GLU A 223 -19.13 -85.50 4.07
C GLU A 223 -18.90 -86.64 3.06
N LYS A 224 -18.03 -86.43 2.06
CA LYS A 224 -17.61 -87.46 1.11
C LYS A 224 -16.99 -88.69 1.78
N GLU A 225 -16.15 -88.47 2.80
CA GLU A 225 -15.53 -89.56 3.56
C GLU A 225 -16.56 -90.38 4.34
N LYS A 226 -17.57 -89.72 4.94
CA LYS A 226 -18.69 -90.42 5.60
C LYS A 226 -19.48 -91.31 4.64
N LEU A 227 -19.81 -90.81 3.45
CA LEU A 227 -20.51 -91.57 2.41
C LEU A 227 -19.71 -92.79 1.93
N LYS A 228 -18.39 -92.65 1.77
CA LYS A 228 -17.52 -93.77 1.38
C LYS A 228 -17.50 -94.88 2.44
N ASN A 229 -17.37 -94.51 3.71
CA ASN A 229 -17.35 -95.47 4.82
C ASN A 229 -18.69 -96.20 5.05
N ILE A 230 -19.81 -95.61 4.61
CA ILE A 230 -21.13 -96.25 4.64
C ILE A 230 -21.25 -97.28 3.52
N GLY A 231 -20.87 -96.92 2.29
CA GLY A 231 -20.90 -97.84 1.14
C GLY A 231 -19.99 -99.05 1.30
N GLU A 232 -18.85 -98.89 1.98
CA GLU A 232 -17.91 -100.00 2.24
C GLU A 232 -18.44 -101.00 3.30
N LYS A 233 -19.35 -100.55 4.18
CA LYS A 233 -20.02 -101.43 5.16
C LYS A 233 -21.20 -102.22 4.58
N GLU A 234 -21.75 -101.80 3.45
CA GLU A 234 -22.90 -102.47 2.80
C GLU A 234 -22.46 -103.59 1.84
N ILE A 235 -21.15 -103.74 1.56
CA ILE A 235 -20.60 -104.73 0.61
C ILE A 235 -19.82 -105.86 1.33
N THR A 236 -20.00 -106.05 2.64
CA THR A 236 -19.51 -107.29 3.29
C THR A 236 -20.56 -108.39 3.13
N PRO A 237 -20.27 -109.48 2.38
CA PRO A 237 -21.25 -110.54 2.14
C PRO A 237 -21.59 -111.25 3.45
N LEU A 238 -22.89 -111.46 3.68
CA LEU A 238 -23.39 -112.44 4.62
C LEU A 238 -22.98 -113.82 4.08
N GLU A 239 -21.95 -114.43 4.67
CA GLU A 239 -21.58 -115.82 4.46
C GLU A 239 -21.96 -116.59 5.74
N ASP A 240 -23.08 -117.31 5.67
CA ASP A 240 -23.38 -118.62 6.28
C ASP A 240 -24.64 -119.20 5.60
#